data_AF-A0A942RBI1-F1
#
_entry.id   AF-A0A942RBI1-F1
#
_cell.length_a   1.000
_cell.length_b   1.000
_cell.length_c   1.000
_cell.angle_alpha   90.00
_cell.angle_beta   90.00
_cell.angle_gamma   90.00
#
_symmetry.space_group_name_H-M   'P 1'
#
loop_
_entity.id
_entity.type
_entity.pdbx_description
1 polymer ?
#
loop_
_entity_poly.entity_id
_entity_poly.type
_entity_poly.pdbx_seq_one_letter_code
_entity_poly.pdbx_strand_id
1 'polypeptide(L)' 'HKAYAIAQVLKDKEVVMISDLPQKDVEQLFFTYGANIKDALEYAARKHGENYRAYIIPEAGLVFPVSPGV' A
#
# COMPACT_ATOMS: atom_id res chain seq x y z
N HIS A 1 2.17 7.12 18.23
CA HIS A 1 0.81 6.91 17.67
C HIS A 1 0.83 6.51 16.19
N LYS A 2 1.32 7.33 15.24
CA LYS A 2 1.29 6.99 13.80
C LYS A 2 2.09 5.73 13.43
N ALA A 3 3.32 5.59 13.93
CA ALA A 3 4.15 4.41 13.68
C ALA A 3 3.49 3.10 14.14
N TYR A 4 2.79 3.11 15.28
CA TYR A 4 2.04 1.96 15.77
C TYR A 4 0.89 1.58 14.81
N ALA A 5 0.11 2.56 14.35
CA ALA A 5 -0.96 2.32 13.40
C ALA A 5 -0.44 1.75 12.07
N ILE A 6 0.68 2.28 11.57
CA ILE A 6 1.36 1.75 10.37
C ILE A 6 1.80 0.30 10.60
N ALA A 7 2.41 0.00 11.75
CA ALA A 7 2.83 -1.36 12.09
C ALA A 7 1.65 -2.33 12.20
N GLN A 8 0.49 -1.90 12.71
CA GLN A 8 -0.73 -2.73 12.72
C GLN A 8 -1.18 -3.07 11.29
N VAL A 9 -1.15 -2.11 10.36
CA VAL A 9 -1.49 -2.37 8.95
C VAL A 9 -0.49 -3.35 8.34
N LEU A 10 0.81 -3.13 8.54
CA LEU A 10 1.88 -3.96 7.98
C LEU A 10 1.87 -5.42 8.49
N LYS A 11 1.25 -5.67 9.65
CA LYS A 11 1.09 -7.03 10.18
C LYS A 11 0.19 -7.90 9.29
N ASP A 12 -0.85 -7.30 8.72
CA ASP A 12 -1.91 -8.02 8.01
C ASP A 12 -1.96 -7.70 6.51
N LYS A 13 -1.26 -6.65 6.08
CA LYS A 13 -1.25 -6.12 4.72
C LYS A 13 0.16 -5.87 4.25
N GLU A 14 0.42 -6.21 3.00
CA GLU A 14 1.59 -5.72 2.30
C GLU A 14 1.30 -4.31 1.75
N VAL A 15 2.29 -3.44 1.83
CA VAL A 15 2.20 -2.08 1.32
C VAL A 15 3.32 -1.89 0.31
N VAL A 16 2.94 -1.65 -0.95
CA VAL A 16 3.86 -1.25 -2.02
C VAL A 16 3.94 0.29 -2.01
N MET A 17 5.11 0.83 -1.73
CA MET A 17 5.33 2.26 -1.53
C MET A 17 6.04 2.88 -2.74
N ILE A 18 5.39 3.88 -3.33
CA ILE A 18 5.96 4.76 -4.34
C ILE A 18 6.26 6.10 -3.67
N SER A 19 7.53 6.47 -3.59
CA SER A 19 7.98 7.71 -2.96
C SER A 19 9.41 8.04 -3.41
N ASP A 20 9.88 9.25 -3.12
CA ASP A 20 11.26 9.66 -3.36
C ASP A 20 12.27 9.08 -2.34
N LEU A 21 11.80 8.26 -1.38
CA LEU A 21 12.70 7.59 -0.44
C LEU A 21 13.59 6.58 -1.18
N PRO A 22 14.88 6.46 -0.79
CA PRO A 22 15.74 5.39 -1.30
C PRO A 22 15.11 4.02 -1.04
N GLN A 23 15.24 3.10 -2.01
CA GLN A 23 14.75 1.73 -1.90
C GLN A 23 15.13 1.06 -0.56
N LYS A 24 16.39 1.23 -0.15
CA LYS A 24 16.91 0.70 1.12
C LYS A 24 16.08 1.15 2.33
N ASP A 25 15.67 2.40 2.36
CA ASP A 25 14.94 2.97 3.51
C ASP A 25 13.48 2.47 3.51
N VAL A 26 12.87 2.35 2.33
CA VAL A 26 11.53 1.77 2.16
C VAL A 26 11.50 0.31 2.65
N GLU A 27 12.48 -0.49 2.23
CA GLU A 27 12.56 -1.90 2.60
C GLU A 27 12.92 -2.11 4.08
N GLN A 28 13.75 -1.25 4.68
CA GLN A 28 14.03 -1.27 6.12
C GLN A 28 12.78 -1.00 6.99
N LEU A 29 11.78 -0.34 6.42
CA LEU A 29 10.49 -0.08 7.07
C LEU A 29 9.44 -1.16 6.78
N PHE A 30 9.85 -2.31 6.22
CA PHE A 30 9.00 -3.45 5.88
C PHE A 30 7.96 -3.18 4.77
N PHE A 31 8.16 -2.13 3.99
CA PHE A 31 7.40 -1.87 2.78
C PHE A 31 8.04 -2.58 1.57
N THR A 32 7.24 -2.83 0.54
CA THR A 32 7.75 -3.22 -0.78
C THR A 32 8.03 -1.96 -1.58
N TYR A 33 9.23 -1.80 -2.12
CA TYR A 33 9.56 -0.65 -2.97
C TYR A 33 8.87 -0.73 -4.33
N GLY A 34 8.23 0.37 -4.75
CA GLY A 34 7.70 0.56 -6.09
C GLY A 34 8.27 1.82 -6.73
N ALA A 35 9.00 1.69 -7.84
CA ALA A 35 9.66 2.85 -8.46
C ALA A 35 8.68 3.84 -9.09
N ASN A 36 7.53 3.36 -9.56
CA ASN A 36 6.45 4.17 -10.12
C ASN A 36 5.13 3.37 -10.08
N ILE A 37 4.04 4.00 -10.50
CA ILE A 37 2.70 3.40 -10.47
C ILE A 37 2.58 2.17 -11.37
N LYS A 38 3.25 2.14 -12.53
CA LYS A 38 3.21 0.99 -13.44
C LYS A 38 3.84 -0.23 -12.78
N ASP A 39 5.03 -0.07 -12.21
CA ASP A 39 5.75 -1.17 -11.56
C ASP A 39 5.00 -1.72 -10.34
N ALA A 40 4.36 -0.85 -9.57
CA ALA A 40 3.53 -1.24 -8.43
C ALA A 40 2.27 -2.01 -8.84
N LEU A 41 1.60 -1.57 -9.93
CA LEU A 41 0.43 -2.27 -10.46
C LEU A 41 0.80 -3.62 -11.08
N GLU A 42 1.93 -3.72 -11.77
CA GLU A 42 2.47 -4.99 -12.30
C GLU A 42 2.84 -5.95 -11.16
N TYR A 43 3.37 -5.43 -10.05
CA TYR A 43 3.60 -6.25 -8.85
C TYR A 43 2.28 -6.79 -8.27
N ALA A 44 1.26 -5.94 -8.12
CA ALA A 44 -0.05 -6.34 -7.63
C ALA A 44 -0.72 -7.39 -8.54
N ALA A 45 -0.66 -7.19 -9.86
CA ALA A 45 -1.20 -8.14 -10.85
C ALA A 45 -0.50 -9.50 -10.78
N ARG A 46 0.83 -9.53 -10.67
CA ARG A 46 1.59 -10.79 -10.49
C ARG A 46 1.21 -11.52 -9.21
N LYS A 47 0.94 -10.79 -8.12
CA LYS A 47 0.62 -11.36 -6.82
C LYS A 47 -0.83 -11.84 -6.69
N HIS A 48 -1.78 -11.10 -7.26
CA HIS A 48 -3.21 -11.34 -7.08
C HIS A 48 -3.92 -11.87 -8.34
N GLY A 49 -3.21 -11.97 -9.46
CA GLY A 49 -3.72 -12.35 -10.78
C GLY A 49 -4.23 -11.15 -11.59
N GLU A 50 -4.18 -11.25 -12.92
CA GLU A 50 -4.54 -10.17 -13.87
C GLU A 50 -5.97 -9.61 -13.70
N ASN A 51 -6.89 -10.41 -13.15
CA ASN A 51 -8.30 -10.03 -12.96
C ASN A 51 -8.62 -9.58 -11.52
N TYR A 52 -7.62 -9.12 -10.75
CA TYR A 52 -7.87 -8.60 -9.42
C TYR A 52 -8.79 -7.36 -9.46
N ARG A 53 -9.56 -7.18 -8.39
CA ARG A 53 -10.37 -5.97 -8.21
C ARG A 53 -9.70 -5.08 -7.19
N ALA A 54 -9.76 -3.77 -7.41
CA ALA A 54 -9.21 -2.79 -6.50
C ALA A 54 -10.15 -1.59 -6.35
N TYR A 55 -10.03 -0.92 -5.21
CA TYR A 55 -10.56 0.41 -5.00
C TYR A 55 -9.48 1.44 -5.32
N ILE A 56 -9.85 2.50 -6.03
CA ILE A 56 -8.97 3.64 -6.27
C ILE A 56 -9.45 4.78 -5.38
N ILE A 57 -8.55 5.30 -4.53
CA ILE A 57 -8.84 6.42 -3.62
C ILE A 57 -7.78 7.50 -3.89
N PRO A 58 -8.05 8.46 -4.80
CA PRO A 58 -7.05 9.46 -5.20
C PRO A 58 -6.58 10.35 -4.03
N GLU A 59 -7.52 10.76 -3.15
CA GLU A 59 -7.25 11.62 -2.00
C GLU A 59 -7.66 10.96 -0.69
N ALA A 60 -6.93 9.91 -0.30
CA ALA A 60 -7.24 9.09 0.87
C ALA A 60 -7.30 9.88 2.20
N GLY A 61 -6.59 11.01 2.30
CA GLY A 61 -6.60 11.88 3.48
C GLY A 61 -7.92 12.65 3.69
N LEU A 62 -8.78 12.75 2.67
CA LEU A 62 -10.06 13.48 2.75
C LEU A 62 -11.26 12.57 2.97
N VAL A 63 -11.05 11.25 3.04
CA VAL A 63 -12.13 10.27 3.18
C VAL A 63 -11.96 9.47 4.47
N PHE A 64 -13.09 9.10 5.06
CA PHE A 64 -13.13 8.16 6.16
C PHE A 64 -13.81 6.88 5.68
N PRO A 65 -13.05 5.78 5.46
CA PRO A 65 -13.65 4.52 5.07
C PRO A 65 -14.58 4.00 6.17
N VAL A 66 -15.83 3.74 5.82
CA VAL A 66 -16.81 3.11 6.72
C VAL A 66 -16.93 1.63 6.37
N SER A 67 -16.95 0.78 7.40
CA SER A 67 -17.32 -0.63 7.21
C SER A 67 -18.84 -0.75 7.31
N PRO A 68 -19.53 -1.32 6.31
CA PRO A 68 -20.96 -1.57 6.43
C PRO A 68 -21.19 -2.55 7.59
N GLY A 69 -21.90 -2.11 8.64
CA GLY A 69 -22.33 -2.98 9.75
C GLY A 69 -21.77 -2.66 11.15
N VAL A 70 -21.14 -1.49 11.34
CA VAL A 70 -20.98 -0.85 12.66
C VAL A 70 -21.86 0.39 12.74
#